data_AF-A0A6A3IPB5-F1
#
_entry.id   AF-A0A6A3IPB5-F1
#
_cell.length_a   1.000
_cell.length_b   1.000
_cell.length_c   1.000
_cell.angle_alpha   90.00
_cell.angle_beta   90.00
_cell.angle_gamma   90.00
#
_symmetry.space_group_name_H-M   'P 1'
#
loop_
_entity.id
_entity.type
_entity.pdbx_description
1 polymer ?
#
loop_
_entity_poly.entity_id
_entity_poly.type
_entity_poly.pdbx_seq_one_letter_code
_entity_poly.pdbx_strand_id
1 'polypeptide(L)'
;MHWLRECTKATDEEKAALRKSLRDARRSTKKARLKRFGELMPLPDRKVTLNGLLELPYCPDSGSEYTVIGNSHWELLCSMDSSAEPVQLQVPIMNQAYGSTWVSANRMAKLQILIHTAAGPVRPMELWEVLITDVDDDEFIVGNDLLNALGIDVERQLEQLATRPEDESSGDPIALEDDDMPMPASEDDQPDGSGEDNIFAAVERLISRAVENRFPKERVEQLRTISH
;
A
#
# COMPACT_ATOMS: atom_id res chain seq x y z
N MET A 1 23.05 -3.87 -23.69
CA MET A 1 23.04 -3.40 -22.29
C MET A 1 24.47 -3.39 -21.79
N HIS A 2 25.03 -2.24 -21.44
CA HIS A 2 26.40 -2.15 -20.91
C HIS A 2 26.33 -1.80 -19.43
N TRP A 3 26.84 -2.69 -18.57
CA TRP A 3 26.81 -2.48 -17.13
C TRP A 3 27.92 -1.52 -16.72
N LEU A 4 27.62 -0.58 -15.81
CA LEU A 4 28.62 0.38 -15.31
C LEU A 4 29.86 -0.29 -14.70
N ARG A 5 29.71 -1.53 -14.19
CA ARG A 5 30.83 -2.36 -13.72
C ARG A 5 31.78 -2.79 -14.84
N GLU A 6 31.23 -3.04 -16.02
CA GLU A 6 31.94 -3.51 -17.22
C GLU A 6 32.45 -2.34 -18.08
N CYS A 7 32.24 -1.09 -17.65
CA CYS A 7 32.70 0.09 -18.39
C CYS A 7 34.23 0.19 -18.39
N THR A 8 34.83 -0.09 -19.54
CA THR A 8 36.28 0.05 -19.77
C THR A 8 36.70 1.49 -20.04
N LYS A 9 35.75 2.40 -20.25
CA LYS A 9 36.00 3.81 -20.55
C LYS A 9 36.12 4.71 -19.32
N ALA A 10 35.58 4.28 -18.17
CA ALA A 10 35.61 5.04 -16.94
C ALA A 10 36.53 4.37 -15.93
N THR A 11 37.33 5.17 -15.22
CA THR A 11 38.16 4.70 -14.11
C THR A 11 37.29 4.26 -12.93
N ASP A 12 37.85 3.45 -12.03
CA ASP A 12 37.06 2.95 -10.90
C ASP A 12 36.68 4.04 -9.91
N GLU A 13 37.49 5.11 -9.83
CA GLU A 13 37.19 6.32 -9.06
C GLU A 13 36.02 7.10 -9.66
N GLU A 14 35.97 7.26 -10.99
CA GLU A 14 34.84 7.88 -11.69
C GLU A 14 33.57 7.05 -11.55
N LYS A 15 33.65 5.72 -11.65
CA LYS A 15 32.51 4.83 -11.41
C LYS A 15 32.03 4.91 -9.96
N ALA A 16 32.95 5.03 -9.00
CA ALA A 16 32.61 5.16 -7.58
C ALA A 16 31.95 6.52 -7.30
N ALA A 17 32.47 7.60 -7.89
CA ALA A 17 31.90 8.93 -7.81
C ALA A 17 30.50 8.99 -8.45
N LEU A 18 30.30 8.35 -9.60
CA LEU A 18 29.01 8.26 -10.27
C LEU A 18 28.00 7.46 -9.43
N ARG A 19 28.40 6.32 -8.85
CA ARG A 19 27.55 5.54 -7.93
C ARG A 19 27.21 6.33 -6.67
N LYS A 20 28.16 7.08 -6.13
CA LYS A 20 27.96 7.95 -4.97
C LYS A 20 26.97 9.07 -5.31
N SER A 21 27.17 9.77 -6.42
CA SER A 21 26.24 10.78 -6.93
C SER A 21 24.83 10.21 -7.17
N LEU A 22 24.70 9.01 -7.75
CA LEU A 22 23.39 8.37 -7.96
C LEU A 22 22.71 7.98 -6.64
N ARG A 23 23.48 7.52 -5.64
CA ARG A 23 22.96 7.23 -4.29
C ARG A 23 22.57 8.49 -3.55
N ASP A 24 23.36 9.55 -3.68
CA ASP A 24 23.11 10.84 -3.05
C ASP A 24 21.90 11.51 -3.70
N ALA A 25 21.72 11.40 -5.03
CA ALA A 25 20.52 11.80 -5.74
C ALA A 25 19.29 10.99 -5.30
N ARG A 26 19.41 9.66 -5.10
CA ARG A 26 18.29 8.84 -4.57
C ARG A 26 17.97 9.16 -3.11
N ARG A 27 18.95 9.55 -2.30
CA ARG A 27 18.75 9.98 -0.90
C ARG A 27 18.17 11.39 -0.79
N SER A 28 18.57 12.32 -1.65
CA SER A 28 18.04 13.69 -1.73
C SER A 28 16.69 13.78 -2.44
N THR A 29 16.34 12.75 -3.23
CA THR A 29 15.03 12.61 -3.88
C THR A 29 14.12 11.65 -3.12
N LYS A 30 14.12 11.68 -1.78
CA LYS A 30 12.95 11.28 -0.99
C LYS A 30 11.86 12.35 -1.14
N LYS A 31 11.43 12.60 -2.38
CA LYS A 31 10.24 13.39 -2.67
C LYS A 31 9.08 12.40 -2.59
N ALA A 32 8.37 12.41 -1.46
CA ALA A 32 6.96 12.02 -1.53
C ALA A 32 6.34 12.94 -2.57
N ARG A 33 5.91 12.38 -3.71
CA ARG A 33 5.20 13.15 -4.74
C ARG A 33 3.81 13.43 -4.20
N LEU A 34 3.71 14.44 -3.35
CA LEU A 34 2.45 15.07 -3.04
C LEU A 34 2.14 16.03 -4.20
N LYS A 35 0.90 15.95 -4.70
CA LYS A 35 0.25 16.73 -5.76
C LYS A 35 0.33 16.09 -7.16
N ARG A 36 -0.83 15.63 -7.63
CA ARG A 36 -1.05 15.19 -9.02
C ARG A 36 -0.86 16.39 -9.94
N PHE A 37 0.01 16.21 -10.93
CA PHE A 37 0.25 17.14 -12.02
C PHE A 37 0.02 16.28 -13.26
N GLY A 38 -1.18 16.37 -13.86
CA GLY A 38 -1.60 15.50 -14.97
C GLY A 38 -0.60 15.51 -16.13
N GLU A 39 0.09 16.64 -16.34
CA GLU A 39 1.05 16.82 -17.44
C GLU A 39 2.42 16.14 -17.22
N LEU A 40 2.76 15.69 -15.99
CA LEU A 40 4.11 15.22 -15.64
C LEU A 40 4.16 13.76 -15.17
N MET A 41 3.10 12.99 -15.41
CA MET A 41 3.05 11.56 -15.13
C MET A 41 2.44 10.78 -16.29
N PRO A 42 2.91 9.55 -16.56
CA PRO A 42 2.12 8.60 -17.33
C PRO A 42 0.77 8.46 -16.63
N LEU A 43 -0.32 8.60 -17.38
CA LEU A 43 -1.64 8.20 -16.92
C LEU A 43 -1.49 6.80 -16.31
N PRO A 44 -1.93 6.57 -15.07
CA PRO A 44 -1.94 5.22 -14.54
C PRO A 44 -2.73 4.34 -15.52
N ASP A 45 -2.30 3.09 -15.75
CA ASP A 45 -3.00 2.12 -16.62
C ASP A 45 -4.29 1.60 -15.97
N ARG A 46 -5.01 2.50 -15.31
CA ARG A 46 -6.25 2.31 -14.59
C ARG A 46 -7.36 2.73 -15.52
N LYS A 47 -8.21 1.79 -15.88
CA LYS A 47 -9.27 2.02 -16.85
C LYS A 47 -10.62 1.67 -16.29
N VAL A 48 -11.62 2.38 -16.75
CA VAL A 48 -13.03 2.07 -16.50
C VAL A 48 -13.71 1.87 -17.85
N THR A 49 -14.58 0.87 -17.94
CA THR A 49 -15.46 0.69 -19.09
C THR A 49 -16.87 1.10 -18.70
N LEU A 50 -17.44 2.05 -19.45
CA LEU A 50 -18.79 2.57 -19.29
C LEU A 50 -19.71 1.93 -20.33
N ASN A 51 -20.83 1.35 -19.88
CA ASN A 51 -21.80 0.61 -20.68
C ASN A 51 -21.20 -0.53 -21.53
N GLY A 52 -19.99 -1.00 -21.19
CA GLY A 52 -19.27 -1.99 -22.00
C GLY A 52 -18.71 -1.44 -23.32
N LEU A 53 -18.77 -0.11 -23.54
CA LEU A 53 -18.49 0.51 -24.83
C LEU A 53 -17.33 1.50 -24.77
N LEU A 54 -17.39 2.47 -23.86
CA LEU A 54 -16.37 3.52 -23.75
C LEU A 54 -15.38 3.19 -22.64
N GLU A 55 -14.10 3.09 -23.00
CA GLU A 55 -13.01 2.90 -22.05
C GLU A 55 -12.30 4.23 -21.78
N LEU A 56 -12.21 4.63 -20.51
CA LEU A 56 -11.56 5.87 -20.07
C LEU A 56 -10.53 5.59 -18.97
N PRO A 57 -9.48 6.42 -18.84
CA PRO A 57 -8.72 6.45 -17.60
C PRO A 57 -9.62 6.90 -16.45
N TYR A 58 -9.38 6.38 -15.24
CA TYR A 58 -10.15 6.79 -14.06
C TYR A 58 -9.29 7.15 -12.86
N CYS A 59 -9.83 8.06 -12.06
CA CYS A 59 -9.29 8.51 -10.79
C CYS A 59 -10.23 8.08 -9.66
N PRO A 60 -9.80 7.20 -8.73
CA PRO A 60 -10.47 7.07 -7.45
C PRO A 60 -10.22 8.32 -6.60
N ASP A 61 -11.29 8.98 -6.18
CA ASP A 61 -11.24 10.23 -5.42
C ASP A 61 -12.23 10.23 -4.25
N SER A 62 -11.74 9.93 -3.05
CA SER A 62 -12.54 10.02 -1.81
C SER A 62 -12.88 11.46 -1.42
N GLY A 63 -12.26 12.46 -2.06
CA GLY A 63 -12.58 13.87 -1.86
C GLY A 63 -13.75 14.36 -2.71
N SER A 64 -14.15 13.60 -3.75
CA SER A 64 -15.35 13.88 -4.53
C SER A 64 -16.53 13.14 -3.90
N GLU A 65 -17.60 13.84 -3.52
CA GLU A 65 -18.79 13.18 -2.97
C GLU A 65 -19.48 12.28 -3.99
N TYR A 66 -19.46 12.68 -5.27
CA TYR A 66 -20.15 12.01 -6.36
C TYR A 66 -19.18 11.49 -7.42
N THR A 67 -19.63 10.47 -8.15
CA THR A 67 -18.97 9.98 -9.36
C THR A 67 -19.31 10.90 -10.54
N VAL A 68 -18.30 11.29 -11.32
CA VAL A 68 -18.42 12.38 -12.32
C VAL A 68 -17.81 11.97 -13.66
N ILE A 69 -18.46 12.38 -14.74
CA ILE A 69 -17.97 12.32 -16.12
C ILE A 69 -18.01 13.72 -16.77
N GLY A 70 -16.95 14.07 -17.50
CA GLY A 70 -16.92 15.29 -18.32
C GLY A 70 -17.87 15.22 -19.51
N ASN A 71 -18.43 16.36 -19.93
CA ASN A 71 -19.43 16.44 -20.98
C ASN A 71 -18.91 15.93 -22.34
N SER A 72 -17.65 16.18 -22.68
CA SER A 72 -17.01 15.64 -23.90
C SER A 72 -16.99 14.10 -23.92
N HIS A 73 -16.64 13.47 -22.79
CA HIS A 73 -16.70 12.02 -22.64
C HIS A 73 -18.12 11.47 -22.65
N TRP A 74 -19.08 12.20 -22.09
CA TRP A 74 -20.50 11.87 -22.17
C TRP A 74 -21.01 11.88 -23.62
N GLU A 75 -20.70 12.93 -24.39
CA GLU A 75 -21.07 13.02 -25.81
C GLU A 75 -20.46 11.88 -26.63
N LEU A 76 -19.19 11.54 -26.34
CA LEU A 76 -18.53 10.40 -26.95
C LEU A 76 -19.25 9.09 -26.63
N LEU A 77 -19.66 8.87 -25.37
CA LEU A 77 -20.46 7.71 -25.00
C LEU A 77 -21.79 7.67 -25.75
N CYS A 78 -22.52 8.79 -25.84
CA CYS A 78 -23.79 8.88 -26.57
C CYS A 78 -23.65 8.57 -28.06
N SER A 79 -22.48 8.85 -28.66
CA SER A 79 -22.22 8.50 -30.07
C SER A 79 -22.14 6.98 -30.30
N MET A 80 -21.81 6.22 -29.26
CA MET A 80 -21.72 4.75 -29.28
C MET A 80 -22.96 4.08 -28.71
N ASP A 81 -23.59 4.71 -27.72
CA ASP A 81 -24.76 4.22 -27.00
C ASP A 81 -25.89 5.25 -27.02
N SER A 82 -26.88 5.04 -27.89
CA SER A 82 -28.08 5.89 -27.93
C SER A 82 -29.11 5.56 -26.86
N SER A 83 -28.88 4.56 -25.99
CA SER A 83 -29.84 4.12 -24.96
C SER A 83 -29.68 4.84 -23.63
N ALA A 84 -28.52 5.47 -23.39
CA ALA A 84 -28.25 6.22 -22.18
C ALA A 84 -28.91 7.61 -22.25
N GLU A 85 -30.08 7.77 -21.63
CA GLU A 85 -30.75 9.06 -21.51
C GLU A 85 -30.36 9.79 -20.21
N PRO A 86 -29.82 11.02 -20.29
CA PRO A 86 -29.48 11.81 -19.12
C PRO A 86 -30.73 12.47 -18.54
N VAL A 87 -30.87 12.42 -17.22
CA VAL A 87 -31.92 13.07 -16.45
C VAL A 87 -31.48 14.47 -16.05
N GLN A 88 -32.34 15.45 -16.29
CA GLN A 88 -32.15 16.82 -15.83
C GLN A 88 -32.41 16.90 -14.32
N LEU A 89 -31.44 17.40 -13.55
CA LEU A 89 -31.61 17.64 -12.12
C LEU A 89 -32.45 18.89 -11.90
N GLN A 90 -33.42 18.81 -10.97
CA GLN A 90 -34.22 19.99 -10.58
C GLN A 90 -33.37 21.03 -9.84
N VAL A 91 -32.38 20.57 -9.08
CA VAL A 91 -31.42 21.40 -8.36
C VAL A 91 -30.03 21.05 -8.86
N PRO A 92 -29.28 22.01 -9.42
CA PRO A 92 -27.88 21.84 -9.79
C PRO A 92 -27.03 21.40 -8.59
N ILE A 93 -26.13 20.45 -8.82
CA ILE A 93 -25.13 20.05 -7.82
C ILE A 93 -23.85 20.85 -8.09
N MET A 94 -23.39 21.59 -7.09
CA MET A 94 -22.15 22.35 -7.18
C MET A 94 -20.96 21.48 -6.76
N ASN A 95 -20.08 21.19 -7.70
CA ASN A 95 -18.85 20.45 -7.50
C ASN A 95 -17.68 21.44 -7.42
N GLN A 96 -16.90 21.39 -6.35
CA GLN A 96 -15.68 22.18 -6.26
C GLN A 96 -14.56 21.43 -6.99
N ALA A 97 -14.15 21.94 -8.15
CA ALA A 97 -12.97 21.45 -8.85
C ALA A 97 -11.70 21.89 -8.11
N TYR A 98 -10.54 21.38 -8.55
CA TYR A 98 -9.26 21.73 -7.93
C TYR A 98 -9.07 23.25 -7.79
N GLY A 99 -8.82 23.71 -6.56
CA GLY A 99 -8.69 25.12 -6.21
C GLY A 99 -10.00 25.72 -5.71
N SER A 100 -10.35 26.91 -6.22
CA SER A 100 -11.56 27.66 -5.84
C SER A 100 -12.60 27.72 -6.97
N THR A 101 -12.45 26.86 -7.98
CA THR A 101 -13.34 26.82 -9.14
C THR A 101 -14.54 25.95 -8.83
N TRP A 102 -15.73 26.51 -8.99
CA TRP A 102 -16.98 25.79 -8.81
C TRP A 102 -17.57 25.42 -10.16
N VAL A 103 -18.07 24.20 -10.27
CA VAL A 103 -18.65 23.64 -11.48
C VAL A 103 -20.03 23.10 -11.15
N SER A 104 -21.05 23.52 -11.89
CA SER A 104 -22.40 22.99 -11.73
C SER A 104 -22.60 21.75 -12.60
N ALA A 105 -23.00 20.64 -11.98
CA ALA A 105 -23.61 19.50 -12.67
C ALA A 105 -25.14 19.68 -12.68
N ASN A 106 -25.71 19.79 -13.89
CA ASN A 106 -27.15 19.96 -14.07
C ASN A 106 -27.84 18.68 -14.55
N ARG A 107 -27.06 17.67 -14.92
CA ARG A 107 -27.50 16.44 -15.55
C ARG A 107 -26.84 15.25 -14.88
N MET A 108 -27.55 14.15 -14.87
CA MET A 108 -27.10 12.88 -14.30
C MET A 108 -27.55 11.74 -15.19
N ALA A 109 -26.76 10.69 -15.31
CA ALA A 109 -27.11 9.52 -16.09
C ALA A 109 -26.84 8.22 -15.33
N LYS A 110 -27.65 7.19 -15.60
CA LYS A 110 -27.44 5.85 -15.06
C LYS A 110 -26.56 5.06 -16.01
N LEU A 111 -25.37 4.73 -15.54
CA LEU A 111 -24.34 4.04 -16.33
C LEU A 111 -23.95 2.72 -15.71
N GLN A 112 -23.68 1.74 -16.55
CA GLN A 112 -23.05 0.51 -16.12
C GLN A 112 -21.54 0.71 -16.06
N ILE A 113 -20.98 0.57 -14.86
CA ILE A 113 -19.56 0.83 -14.61
C ILE A 113 -18.82 -0.51 -14.45
N LEU A 114 -17.68 -0.65 -15.12
CA LEU A 114 -16.74 -1.76 -14.94
C LEU A 114 -15.34 -1.19 -14.69
N ILE A 115 -14.86 -1.29 -13.45
CA ILE A 115 -13.55 -0.77 -13.04
C ILE A 115 -12.50 -1.87 -13.26
N HIS A 116 -11.48 -1.60 -14.07
CA HIS A 116 -10.36 -2.52 -14.25
C HIS A 116 -9.31 -2.29 -13.16
N THR A 117 -9.13 -3.29 -12.30
CA THR A 117 -8.11 -3.29 -11.27
C THR A 117 -7.05 -4.35 -11.56
N ALA A 118 -5.90 -4.26 -10.90
CA ALA A 118 -4.84 -5.26 -11.02
C ALA A 118 -5.27 -6.67 -10.56
N ALA A 119 -6.25 -6.74 -9.64
CA ALA A 119 -6.80 -8.01 -9.16
C ALA A 119 -7.91 -8.57 -10.07
N GLY A 120 -8.35 -7.80 -11.07
CA GLY A 120 -9.46 -8.14 -11.96
C GLY A 120 -10.50 -7.03 -12.06
N PRO A 121 -11.49 -7.19 -12.94
CA PRO A 121 -12.55 -6.22 -13.12
C PRO A 121 -13.55 -6.24 -11.96
N VAL A 122 -13.99 -5.07 -11.51
CA VAL A 122 -14.98 -4.87 -10.45
C VAL A 122 -16.20 -4.18 -11.05
N ARG A 123 -17.38 -4.79 -10.85
CA ARG A 123 -18.66 -4.24 -11.31
C ARG A 123 -19.57 -4.00 -10.11
N PRO A 124 -20.13 -2.79 -9.94
CA PRO A 124 -21.24 -2.58 -9.03
C PRO A 124 -22.45 -3.43 -9.43
N MET A 125 -23.31 -3.77 -8.46
CA MET A 125 -24.47 -4.64 -8.70
C MET A 125 -25.53 -3.98 -9.59
N GLU A 126 -25.65 -2.66 -9.53
CA GLU A 126 -26.66 -1.88 -10.25
C GLU A 126 -26.02 -0.85 -11.19
N LEU A 127 -26.85 -0.21 -12.02
CA LEU A 127 -26.44 0.98 -12.75
C LEU A 127 -26.14 2.11 -11.76
N TRP A 128 -25.03 2.78 -11.95
CA TRP A 128 -24.58 3.85 -11.08
C TRP A 128 -25.04 5.21 -11.59
N GLU A 129 -25.41 6.10 -10.68
CA GLU A 129 -25.77 7.48 -11.00
C GLU A 129 -24.48 8.32 -11.13
N VAL A 130 -24.23 8.84 -12.33
CA VAL A 130 -23.02 9.59 -12.67
C VAL A 130 -23.42 11.02 -13.03
N LEU A 131 -22.79 12.00 -12.38
CA LEU A 131 -22.98 13.41 -12.71
C LEU A 131 -22.23 13.80 -13.97
N ILE A 132 -22.88 14.59 -14.82
CA ILE A 132 -22.28 15.14 -16.04
C ILE A 132 -21.88 16.59 -15.77
N THR A 133 -20.60 16.88 -15.85
CA THR A 133 -20.03 18.22 -15.64
C THR A 133 -19.50 18.82 -16.94
N ASP A 134 -19.57 20.14 -17.06
CA ASP A 134 -19.02 20.88 -18.22
C ASP A 134 -17.52 21.16 -18.06
N VAL A 135 -16.79 20.21 -17.47
CA VAL A 135 -15.32 20.26 -17.36
C VAL A 135 -14.77 19.20 -18.29
N ASP A 136 -13.87 19.63 -19.16
CA ASP A 136 -13.05 18.73 -19.97
C ASP A 136 -11.88 18.23 -19.14
N ASP A 137 -12.19 17.37 -18.16
CA ASP A 137 -11.19 16.57 -17.46
C ASP A 137 -10.90 15.30 -18.27
N ASP A 138 -9.62 14.97 -18.43
CA ASP A 138 -9.17 13.81 -19.20
C ASP A 138 -9.49 12.45 -18.53
N GLU A 139 -9.98 12.45 -17.29
CA GLU A 139 -10.21 11.25 -16.47
C GLU A 139 -11.65 11.16 -15.95
N PHE A 140 -12.16 9.93 -15.83
CA PHE A 140 -13.41 9.65 -15.12
C PHE A 140 -13.18 9.65 -13.60
N ILE A 141 -13.98 10.40 -12.85
CA ILE A 141 -13.84 10.48 -11.38
C ILE A 141 -14.76 9.45 -10.72
N VAL A 142 -14.15 8.47 -10.05
CA VAL A 142 -14.84 7.54 -9.16
C VAL A 142 -14.92 8.17 -7.78
N GLY A 143 -16.10 8.67 -7.43
CA GLY A 143 -16.35 9.41 -6.20
C GLY A 143 -16.53 8.52 -4.98
N ASN A 144 -16.65 9.17 -3.83
CA ASN A 144 -16.83 8.56 -2.52
C ASN A 144 -18.14 7.75 -2.45
N ASP A 145 -19.19 8.18 -3.14
CA ASP A 145 -20.44 7.43 -3.32
C ASP A 145 -20.19 5.99 -3.81
N LEU A 146 -19.43 5.85 -4.91
CA LEU A 146 -19.13 4.57 -5.53
C LEU A 146 -18.07 3.80 -4.73
N LEU A 147 -17.04 4.49 -4.23
CA LEU A 147 -16.01 3.87 -3.40
C LEU A 147 -16.61 3.22 -2.14
N ASN A 148 -17.49 3.93 -1.43
CA ASN A 148 -18.15 3.39 -0.24
C ASN A 148 -19.07 2.21 -0.57
N ALA A 149 -19.79 2.26 -1.69
CA ALA A 149 -20.62 1.14 -2.13
C ALA A 149 -19.80 -0.12 -2.48
N LEU A 150 -18.53 0.06 -2.88
CA LEU A 150 -17.57 -1.03 -3.07
C LEU A 150 -16.86 -1.45 -1.77
N GLY A 151 -17.20 -0.85 -0.63
CA GLY A 151 -16.60 -1.12 0.67
C GLY A 151 -15.23 -0.43 0.89
N ILE A 152 -14.89 0.55 0.05
CA ILE A 152 -13.67 1.34 0.14
C ILE A 152 -13.98 2.64 0.86
N ASP A 153 -13.93 2.58 2.19
CA ASP A 153 -14.06 3.74 3.07
C ASP A 153 -12.68 4.06 3.65
N VAL A 154 -12.05 5.12 3.14
CA VAL A 154 -10.69 5.50 3.52
C VAL A 154 -10.61 5.91 4.99
N GLU A 155 -11.62 6.61 5.52
CA GLU A 155 -11.60 7.08 6.90
C GLU A 155 -11.71 5.90 7.86
N ARG A 156 -12.69 5.01 7.65
CA ARG A 156 -12.86 3.80 8.44
C ARG A 156 -11.64 2.88 8.36
N GLN A 157 -11.00 2.78 7.20
CA GLN A 157 -9.76 2.02 7.03
C GLN A 157 -8.59 2.64 7.80
N LEU A 158 -8.51 3.97 7.89
CA LEU A 158 -7.51 4.67 8.71
C LEU A 158 -7.76 4.49 10.21
N GLU A 159 -9.02 4.54 10.67
CA GLU A 159 -9.39 4.27 12.06
C GLU A 159 -8.96 2.86 12.51
N GLN A 160 -9.08 1.87 11.62
CA GLN A 160 -8.63 0.50 11.89
C GLN A 160 -7.12 0.40 12.12
N LEU A 161 -6.31 1.32 11.58
CA LEU A 161 -4.87 1.36 11.85
C LEU A 161 -4.54 1.89 13.25
N ALA A 162 -5.39 2.76 13.79
CA ALA A 162 -5.23 3.29 15.15
C ALA A 162 -5.68 2.28 16.21
N THR A 163 -6.61 1.39 15.85
CA THR A 163 -7.10 0.31 16.71
C THR A 163 -6.08 -0.82 16.73
N ARG A 164 -5.01 -0.63 17.50
CA ARG A 164 -4.11 -1.72 17.87
C ARG A 164 -4.91 -2.66 18.78
N PRO A 165 -5.05 -3.96 18.49
CA PRO A 165 -5.59 -4.87 19.48
C PRO A 165 -4.64 -4.83 20.69
N GLU A 166 -5.10 -4.18 21.76
CA GLU A 166 -4.57 -4.41 23.08
C GLU A 166 -5.04 -5.84 23.43
N ASP A 167 -4.09 -6.76 23.53
CA ASP A 167 -4.26 -8.21 23.68
C ASP A 167 -4.67 -9.00 22.41
N GLU A 168 -3.69 -9.31 21.57
CA GLU A 168 -3.52 -10.70 21.09
C GLU A 168 -2.05 -11.10 21.18
N SER A 169 -1.70 -11.68 22.33
CA SER A 169 -0.79 -12.83 22.36
C SER A 169 -1.44 -13.97 21.57
N SER A 170 -1.42 -13.91 20.23
CA SER A 170 -1.71 -15.02 19.29
C SER A 170 -1.88 -14.42 17.89
N GLY A 171 -0.99 -14.73 16.94
CA GLY A 171 -1.29 -14.49 15.52
C GLY A 171 -0.13 -14.07 14.60
N ASP A 172 1.03 -14.70 14.78
CA ASP A 172 2.12 -14.88 13.79
C ASP A 172 2.79 -13.63 13.15
N PRO A 173 3.94 -13.18 13.68
CA PRO A 173 4.90 -12.39 12.93
C PRO A 173 5.77 -13.34 12.11
N ILE A 174 5.44 -13.55 10.83
CA ILE A 174 6.30 -14.14 9.79
C ILE A 174 7.32 -15.13 10.36
N ALA A 175 6.91 -16.39 10.55
CA ALA A 175 7.85 -17.47 10.82
C ALA A 175 8.96 -17.46 9.75
N LEU A 176 10.10 -16.88 10.09
CA LEU A 176 11.37 -17.27 9.51
C LEU A 176 11.53 -18.74 9.93
N GLU A 177 11.63 -19.64 8.95
CA GLU A 177 11.89 -21.06 9.15
C GLU A 177 13.21 -21.24 9.93
N ASP A 178 13.16 -21.12 11.25
CA ASP A 178 14.22 -21.54 12.16
C ASP A 178 13.80 -22.89 12.74
N ASP A 179 14.17 -23.94 12.00
CA ASP A 179 14.48 -25.31 12.43
C ASP A 179 13.86 -25.76 13.78
N ASP A 180 12.71 -26.42 13.72
CA ASP A 180 12.03 -27.06 14.84
C ASP A 180 12.95 -28.04 15.60
N MET A 181 13.30 -27.71 16.85
CA MET A 181 13.75 -28.71 17.84
C MET A 181 12.71 -28.80 18.97
N PRO A 182 12.10 -29.98 19.19
CA PRO A 182 11.04 -30.11 20.18
C PRO A 182 11.62 -30.11 21.60
N MET A 183 11.21 -29.15 22.42
CA MET A 183 11.41 -29.18 23.87
C MET A 183 10.20 -29.86 24.52
N PRO A 184 10.37 -30.98 25.25
CA PRO A 184 9.30 -31.47 26.11
C PRO A 184 9.22 -30.59 27.35
N ALA A 185 7.98 -30.26 27.71
CA ALA A 185 7.62 -29.56 28.92
C ALA A 185 8.06 -30.31 30.18
N SER A 186 8.51 -29.55 31.18
CA SER A 186 8.29 -29.90 32.58
C SER A 186 8.23 -28.59 33.37
N GLU A 187 7.00 -28.28 33.79
CA GLU A 187 6.68 -27.51 34.98
C GLU A 187 7.45 -28.12 36.15
N ASP A 188 8.28 -27.33 36.84
CA ASP A 188 8.51 -27.34 38.28
C ASP A 188 9.76 -26.52 38.63
N ASP A 189 9.69 -25.86 39.79
CA ASP A 189 10.71 -25.06 40.48
C ASP A 189 10.88 -23.59 40.06
N GLN A 190 9.95 -22.75 40.54
CA GLN A 190 10.38 -21.51 41.19
C GLN A 190 11.08 -21.86 42.51
N PRO A 191 12.19 -21.20 42.82
CA PRO A 191 12.17 -20.39 44.04
C PRO A 191 12.81 -19.00 43.88
N ASP A 192 12.20 -18.06 44.61
CA ASP A 192 12.74 -16.74 44.94
C ASP A 192 14.12 -16.82 45.62
N GLY A 193 15.04 -15.91 45.25
CA GLY A 193 16.20 -15.60 46.08
C GLY A 193 17.44 -15.07 45.34
N SER A 194 17.72 -13.76 45.52
CA SER A 194 19.02 -13.09 45.36
C SER A 194 19.72 -13.14 43.98
N GLY A 195 19.56 -12.05 43.22
CA GLY A 195 19.84 -11.91 41.80
C GLY A 195 21.30 -11.86 41.31
N GLU A 196 22.26 -12.47 41.99
CA GLU A 196 23.64 -12.60 41.45
C GLU A 196 24.19 -14.02 41.60
N ASP A 197 24.05 -14.65 42.78
CA ASP A 197 24.47 -16.05 43.00
C ASP A 197 23.71 -17.05 42.09
N ASN A 198 22.46 -16.71 41.75
CA ASN A 198 21.65 -17.51 40.84
C ASN A 198 22.18 -17.47 39.39
N ILE A 199 22.80 -16.37 38.97
CA ILE A 199 23.33 -16.21 37.61
C ILE A 199 24.58 -17.09 37.44
N PHE A 200 25.52 -17.05 38.38
CA PHE A 200 26.72 -17.91 38.33
C PHE A 200 26.35 -19.40 38.40
N ALA A 201 25.37 -19.77 39.22
CA ALA A 201 24.88 -21.15 39.28
C ALA A 201 24.20 -21.58 37.97
N ALA A 202 23.40 -20.70 37.34
CA ALA A 202 22.79 -20.97 36.05
C ALA A 202 23.84 -21.09 34.92
N VAL A 203 24.86 -20.23 34.92
CA VAL A 203 25.98 -20.26 33.97
C VAL A 203 26.78 -21.55 34.11
N GLU A 204 27.11 -22.00 35.33
CA GLU A 204 27.80 -23.28 35.53
C GLU A 204 26.96 -24.49 35.08
N ARG A 205 25.62 -24.44 35.21
CA ARG A 205 24.73 -25.47 34.65
C ARG A 205 24.77 -25.49 33.13
N LEU A 206 24.83 -24.33 32.47
CA LEU A 206 24.97 -24.23 31.02
C LEU A 206 26.33 -24.74 30.53
N ILE A 207 27.43 -24.41 31.23
CA ILE A 207 28.77 -24.90 30.91
C ILE A 207 28.84 -26.43 31.06
N SER A 208 28.26 -26.98 32.13
CA SER A 208 28.21 -28.44 32.35
C SER A 208 27.44 -29.15 31.23
N ARG A 209 26.29 -28.58 30.82
CA ARG A 209 25.50 -29.09 29.69
C ARG A 209 26.26 -28.99 28.37
N ALA A 210 27.05 -27.94 28.16
CA ALA A 210 27.89 -27.83 26.97
C ALA A 210 28.95 -28.96 26.91
N VAL A 211 29.57 -29.30 28.05
CA VAL A 211 30.53 -30.41 28.14
C VAL A 211 29.87 -31.76 27.85
N GLU A 212 28.67 -32.00 28.38
CA GLU A 212 27.86 -33.18 28.04
C GLU A 212 27.53 -33.25 26.54
N ASN A 213 27.30 -32.09 25.92
CA ASN A 213 27.07 -31.95 24.48
C ASN A 213 28.37 -31.86 23.65
N ARG A 214 29.45 -32.48 24.12
CA ARG A 214 30.75 -32.64 23.43
C ARG A 214 31.55 -31.34 23.25
N PHE A 215 31.34 -30.32 24.08
CA PHE A 215 32.25 -29.18 24.12
C PHE A 215 33.67 -29.64 24.53
N PRO A 216 34.74 -29.12 23.90
CA PRO A 216 36.12 -29.52 24.22
C PRO A 216 36.49 -29.23 25.67
N LYS A 217 36.78 -30.28 26.45
CA LYS A 217 37.12 -30.18 27.89
C LYS A 217 38.31 -29.26 28.16
N GLU A 218 39.26 -29.21 27.22
CA GLU A 218 40.46 -28.38 27.27
C GLU A 218 40.17 -26.87 27.25
N ARG A 219 38.99 -26.45 26.77
CA ARG A 219 38.59 -25.04 26.66
C ARG A 219 37.55 -24.60 27.68
N VAL A 220 37.13 -25.51 28.56
CA VAL A 220 36.09 -25.23 29.58
C VAL A 220 36.57 -24.17 30.56
N GLU A 221 37.85 -24.19 30.92
CA GLU A 221 38.42 -23.22 31.85
C GLU A 221 38.49 -21.81 31.24
N GLN A 222 38.78 -21.72 29.93
CA GLN A 222 38.68 -20.46 29.18
C GLN A 222 37.24 -19.96 29.11
N LEU A 223 36.27 -20.88 28.91
CA LEU A 223 34.85 -20.53 28.87
C LEU A 223 34.36 -19.99 30.22
N ARG A 224 34.76 -20.61 31.33
CA ARG A 224 34.47 -20.11 32.69
C ARG A 224 35.06 -18.73 32.93
N THR A 225 36.28 -18.49 32.47
CA THR A 225 36.97 -17.19 32.62
C THR A 225 36.28 -16.05 31.87
N ILE A 226 35.55 -16.34 30.78
CA ILE A 226 34.82 -15.33 30.01
C ILE A 226 33.40 -15.12 30.57
N SER A 227 32.83 -16.19 31.14
CA SER A 227 31.42 -16.21 31.55
C SER A 227 31.20 -15.70 32.98
N HIS A 228 32.27 -15.64 33.78
CA HIS A 228 32.30 -15.06 35.13
C HIS A 228 33.19 -13.82 35.14
#